data_AF-A0A3D5AEQ5-F1
#
_entry.id   AF-A0A3D5AEQ5-F1
#
_cell.length_a   1.000
_cell.length_b   1.000
_cell.length_c   1.000
_cell.angle_alpha   90.00
_cell.angle_beta   90.00
_cell.angle_gamma   90.00
#
_symmetry.space_group_name_H-M   'P 1'
#
loop_
_entity.id
_entity.type
_entity.pdbx_description
1 polymer ?
#
loop_
_entity_poly.entity_id
_entity_poly.type
_entity_poly.pdbx_seq_one_letter_code
_entity_poly.pdbx_strand_id
1 'polypeptide(L)'
;MPGASEDLKRGVNVVYAQDFDSGIEGNIPDLTGGPMDCFAIATANNLINMAQQNGRRDDLPANPQDLINELKQDMQFNDGILNRNFMPGKAAFVARYNLPIETREIRRPTVDDLEEAFSSGDAVEISTTMLRSRSNRATTGHVLTGTGAFRDGDDGGISVHDPATPEGADIYELSQTGGDNPYLMINYPMWDGIVIIDAIYIQNWNQPATTDTEKSSGAQVEAEPSTTTGQNISTTPEPESVYNPDYNIEATFAHVKPGEYSEIYSVVTGLQPGQEVEVWLYDQSSQGKKKYGVADANGTVHHTWTIYSYGTYEVTAQAPNGVVLEAKVAVN
;
A
#
# COMPACT_ATOMS: atom_id res chain seq x y z
N MET A 1 32.18 14.66 1.01
CA MET A 1 32.72 13.41 0.46
C MET A 1 32.05 13.16 -0.89
N PRO A 2 32.74 12.59 -1.90
CA PRO A 2 32.07 12.07 -3.08
C PRO A 2 31.12 10.97 -2.58
N GLY A 3 29.83 10.93 -2.89
CA GLY A 3 29.23 11.04 -4.22
C GLY A 3 28.51 9.73 -4.45
N ALA A 4 27.41 9.47 -3.72
CA ALA A 4 26.47 8.45 -4.15
C ALA A 4 25.96 8.90 -5.53
N SER A 5 26.05 8.03 -6.54
CA SER A 5 25.64 8.37 -7.90
C SER A 5 24.19 8.86 -7.88
N GLU A 6 23.86 9.81 -8.77
CA GLU A 6 22.48 10.26 -8.96
C GLU A 6 21.54 9.09 -9.31
N ASP A 7 22.08 7.98 -9.81
CA ASP A 7 21.36 6.74 -10.09
C ASP A 7 20.99 5.96 -8.81
N LEU A 8 21.79 6.04 -7.73
CA LEU A 8 21.47 5.44 -6.43
C LEU A 8 20.37 6.19 -5.66
N LYS A 9 20.12 7.47 -5.99
CA LYS A 9 19.00 8.26 -5.44
C LYS A 9 17.71 8.09 -6.23
N ARG A 10 17.78 7.48 -7.42
CA ARG A 10 16.66 7.26 -8.34
C ARG A 10 16.01 5.87 -8.20
N GLY A 11 16.58 4.98 -7.39
CA GLY A 11 16.22 3.56 -7.35
C GLY A 11 15.32 3.13 -6.19
N VAL A 12 14.46 4.00 -5.64
CA VAL A 12 13.40 3.51 -4.73
C VAL A 12 12.28 3.00 -5.64
N ASN A 13 12.27 1.69 -5.90
CA ASN A 13 11.20 1.06 -6.65
C ASN A 13 9.91 1.09 -5.81
N VAL A 14 8.87 1.62 -6.42
CA VAL A 14 7.47 1.30 -6.10
C VAL A 14 7.31 -0.21 -6.26
N VAL A 15 6.89 -0.91 -5.20
CA VAL A 15 6.57 -2.34 -5.27
C VAL A 15 5.14 -2.46 -5.75
N TYR A 16 4.92 -3.03 -6.95
CA TYR A 16 3.61 -3.57 -7.35
C TYR A 16 3.50 -4.97 -6.77
N ALA A 17 2.80 -5.12 -5.66
CA ALA A 17 2.45 -6.42 -5.13
C ALA A 17 1.31 -6.99 -5.98
N GLN A 18 1.60 -8.05 -6.75
CA GLN A 18 0.58 -8.74 -7.53
C GLN A 18 -0.16 -9.82 -6.74
N ASP A 19 0.29 -10.19 -5.54
CA ASP A 19 -0.41 -11.13 -4.64
C ASP A 19 0.01 -10.89 -3.18
N PHE A 20 -0.57 -9.88 -2.52
CA PHE A 20 -0.60 -9.82 -1.06
C PHE A 20 -2.00 -10.23 -0.62
N ASP A 21 -2.11 -11.31 0.16
CA ASP A 21 -3.36 -11.71 0.81
C ASP A 21 -3.63 -10.71 1.95
N SER A 22 -4.19 -9.54 1.60
CA SER A 22 -4.34 -8.36 2.45
C SER A 22 -5.45 -8.47 3.50
N GLY A 23 -6.07 -9.65 3.65
CA GLY A 23 -7.14 -9.86 4.62
C GLY A 23 -8.43 -9.07 4.34
N ILE A 24 -8.55 -8.46 3.15
CA ILE A 24 -9.81 -7.92 2.63
C ILE A 24 -10.19 -8.74 1.39
N GLU A 25 -11.16 -9.64 1.53
CA GLU A 25 -11.86 -10.25 0.40
C GLU A 25 -12.64 -9.16 -0.36
N GLY A 26 -11.99 -8.47 -1.30
CA GLY A 26 -12.63 -7.49 -2.16
C GLY A 26 -11.71 -6.99 -3.25
N ASN A 27 -12.12 -7.14 -4.51
CA ASN A 27 -11.47 -6.49 -5.66
C ASN A 27 -11.70 -4.98 -5.59
N ILE A 28 -10.98 -4.28 -4.70
CA ILE A 28 -10.89 -2.82 -4.76
C ILE A 28 -10.27 -2.48 -6.12
N PRO A 29 -10.93 -1.68 -6.96
CA PRO A 29 -10.36 -1.35 -8.26
C PRO A 29 -9.16 -0.41 -8.08
N ASP A 30 -8.25 -0.48 -9.04
CA ASP A 30 -7.11 0.41 -9.13
C ASP A 30 -7.29 1.39 -10.29
N LEU A 31 -8.14 2.40 -10.05
CA LEU A 31 -8.40 3.42 -11.06
C LEU A 31 -7.22 4.40 -11.16
N THR A 32 -6.92 4.78 -12.39
CA THR A 32 -6.02 5.90 -12.70
C THR A 32 -6.80 7.07 -13.30
N GLY A 33 -6.23 8.27 -13.29
CA GLY A 33 -6.91 9.45 -13.82
C GLY A 33 -6.00 10.62 -14.14
N GLY A 34 -6.59 11.81 -14.20
CA GLY A 34 -5.88 13.04 -14.56
C GLY A 34 -4.98 13.57 -13.43
N PRO A 35 -4.11 14.56 -13.74
CA PRO A 35 -3.33 15.23 -12.72
C PRO A 35 -4.26 15.83 -11.65
N MET A 36 -3.89 15.67 -10.38
CA MET A 36 -4.62 16.18 -9.20
C MET A 36 -5.98 15.53 -8.90
N ASP A 37 -6.31 14.39 -9.53
CA ASP A 37 -7.58 13.69 -9.32
C ASP A 37 -7.57 12.74 -8.10
N CYS A 38 -6.47 12.69 -7.32
CA CYS A 38 -6.23 11.67 -6.28
C CYS A 38 -7.37 11.51 -5.27
N PHE A 39 -7.96 12.61 -4.78
CA PHE A 39 -9.13 12.56 -3.89
C PHE A 39 -10.34 11.87 -4.53
N ALA A 40 -10.66 12.22 -5.79
CA ALA A 40 -11.83 11.66 -6.47
C ALA A 40 -11.62 10.20 -6.86
N ILE A 41 -10.38 9.84 -7.24
CA ILE A 41 -10.02 8.46 -7.57
C ILE A 41 -10.11 7.55 -6.34
N ALA A 42 -9.50 7.95 -5.22
CA ALA A 42 -9.54 7.14 -4.00
C ALA A 42 -10.99 6.92 -3.53
N THR A 43 -11.83 7.96 -3.58
CA THR A 43 -13.26 7.81 -3.28
C THR A 43 -13.98 6.92 -4.29
N ALA A 44 -13.68 7.03 -5.59
CA ALA A 44 -14.30 6.19 -6.62
C ALA A 44 -13.99 4.71 -6.40
N ASN A 45 -12.73 4.37 -6.08
CA ASN A 45 -12.32 3.00 -5.80
C ASN A 45 -13.13 2.41 -4.65
N ASN A 46 -13.20 3.14 -3.54
CA ASN A 46 -13.94 2.74 -2.36
C ASN A 46 -15.45 2.60 -2.61
N LEU A 47 -16.06 3.54 -3.33
CA LEU A 47 -17.49 3.49 -3.66
C LEU A 47 -17.83 2.30 -4.56
N ILE A 48 -17.00 2.00 -5.57
CA ILE A 48 -17.22 0.86 -6.46
C ILE A 48 -17.15 -0.43 -5.65
N ASN A 49 -16.10 -0.61 -4.83
CA ASN A 49 -15.93 -1.81 -4.02
C ASN A 49 -17.10 -2.01 -3.04
N MET A 50 -17.42 -0.98 -2.24
CA MET A 50 -18.53 -1.07 -1.27
C MET A 50 -19.88 -1.31 -1.95
N ALA A 51 -20.17 -0.62 -3.06
CA ALA A 51 -21.42 -0.83 -3.79
C ALA A 51 -21.50 -2.23 -4.39
N GLN A 52 -20.39 -2.79 -4.87
CA GLN A 52 -20.33 -4.15 -5.39
C GLN A 52 -20.56 -5.19 -4.28
N GLN A 53 -19.88 -5.06 -3.14
CA GLN A 53 -20.05 -5.93 -1.97
C GLN A 53 -21.50 -5.93 -1.44
N ASN A 54 -22.21 -4.82 -1.61
CA ASN A 54 -23.60 -4.65 -1.15
C ASN A 54 -24.66 -4.81 -2.26
N GLY A 55 -24.29 -5.30 -3.45
CA GLY A 55 -25.23 -5.56 -4.54
C GLY A 55 -25.90 -4.30 -5.13
N ARG A 56 -25.29 -3.12 -4.95
CA ARG A 56 -25.76 -1.81 -5.43
C ARG A 56 -24.83 -1.19 -6.48
N ARG A 57 -23.98 -1.99 -7.15
CA ARG A 57 -23.06 -1.50 -8.19
C ARG A 57 -23.79 -0.78 -9.33
N ASP A 58 -25.00 -1.23 -9.66
CA ASP A 58 -25.84 -0.66 -10.73
C ASP A 58 -26.39 0.74 -10.40
N ASP A 59 -26.31 1.15 -9.13
CA ASP A 59 -26.72 2.50 -8.72
C ASP A 59 -25.67 3.56 -9.03
N LEU A 60 -24.41 3.16 -9.24
CA LEU A 60 -23.31 4.04 -9.61
C LEU A 60 -23.12 4.11 -11.13
N PRO A 61 -22.49 5.18 -11.67
CA PRO A 61 -22.12 5.23 -13.08
C PRO A 61 -21.37 3.97 -13.53
N ALA A 62 -21.76 3.43 -14.69
CA ALA A 62 -21.15 2.21 -15.23
C ALA A 62 -19.67 2.44 -15.59
N ASN A 63 -19.38 3.58 -16.23
CA ASN A 63 -18.03 4.02 -16.56
C ASN A 63 -17.37 4.69 -15.33
N PRO A 64 -16.23 4.16 -14.83
CA PRO A 64 -15.53 4.75 -13.70
C PRO A 64 -15.13 6.23 -13.90
N GLN A 65 -14.87 6.65 -15.13
CA GLN A 65 -14.52 8.04 -15.40
C GLN A 65 -15.70 9.00 -15.15
N ASP A 66 -16.94 8.56 -15.40
CA ASP A 66 -18.12 9.38 -15.13
C ASP A 66 -18.33 9.53 -13.62
N LEU A 67 -18.09 8.47 -12.85
CA LEU A 67 -18.07 8.53 -11.38
C LEU A 67 -17.02 9.52 -10.85
N ILE A 68 -15.78 9.45 -11.36
CA ILE A 68 -14.71 10.40 -11.00
C ILE A 68 -15.12 11.84 -11.33
N ASN A 69 -15.71 12.08 -12.51
CA ASN A 69 -16.15 13.42 -12.92
C ASN A 69 -17.25 13.99 -12.02
N GLU A 70 -18.20 13.15 -11.62
CA GLU A 70 -19.26 13.54 -10.69
C GLU A 70 -18.72 13.84 -9.28
N LEU A 71 -17.80 13.02 -8.78
CA LEU A 71 -17.12 13.26 -7.50
C LEU A 71 -16.34 14.58 -7.55
N LYS A 72 -15.61 14.84 -8.64
CA LYS A 72 -14.90 16.12 -8.85
C LYS A 72 -15.86 17.31 -8.81
N GLN A 73 -17.05 17.18 -9.39
CA GLN A 73 -18.06 18.23 -9.35
C GLN A 73 -18.53 18.48 -7.90
N ASP A 74 -18.88 17.44 -7.16
CA ASP A 74 -19.38 17.56 -5.78
C ASP A 74 -18.32 18.06 -4.81
N MET A 75 -17.07 17.63 -5.00
CA MET A 75 -15.89 18.05 -4.24
C MET A 75 -15.31 19.39 -4.72
N GLN A 76 -15.98 20.06 -5.67
CA GLN A 76 -15.60 21.38 -6.19
C GLN A 76 -14.15 21.41 -6.67
N PHE A 77 -13.76 20.45 -7.50
CA PHE A 77 -12.44 20.33 -8.08
C PHE A 77 -12.04 21.63 -8.80
N ASN A 78 -10.83 22.10 -8.53
CA ASN A 78 -10.19 23.21 -9.22
C ASN A 78 -8.67 23.04 -9.15
N ASP A 79 -8.12 22.27 -10.11
CA ASP A 79 -6.72 21.86 -10.12
C ASP A 79 -6.32 21.10 -8.84
N GLY A 80 -7.21 20.20 -8.42
CA GLY A 80 -7.19 19.48 -7.16
C GLY A 80 -8.43 19.74 -6.31
N ILE A 81 -8.58 18.92 -5.27
CA ILE A 81 -9.64 19.04 -4.27
C ILE A 81 -9.01 19.51 -2.97
N LEU A 82 -9.61 20.52 -2.36
CA LEU A 82 -9.15 21.06 -1.08
C LEU A 82 -9.80 20.26 0.04
N ASN A 83 -9.07 20.00 1.14
CA ASN A 83 -9.59 19.21 2.28
C ASN A 83 -10.95 19.71 2.78
N ARG A 84 -11.19 21.03 2.78
CA ARG A 84 -12.48 21.63 3.18
C ARG A 84 -13.67 21.25 2.29
N ASN A 85 -13.42 20.83 1.06
CA ASN A 85 -14.44 20.45 0.09
C ASN A 85 -14.59 18.92 0.02
N PHE A 86 -13.62 18.17 0.53
CA PHE A 86 -13.60 16.72 0.38
C PHE A 86 -14.77 16.05 1.11
N MET A 87 -14.85 16.20 2.43
CA MET A 87 -15.93 15.62 3.24
C MET A 87 -17.34 16.10 2.83
N PRO A 88 -17.58 17.41 2.61
CA PRO A 88 -18.87 17.87 2.10
C PRO A 88 -19.22 17.32 0.71
N GLY A 89 -18.23 17.19 -0.18
CA GLY A 89 -18.44 16.62 -1.51
C GLY A 89 -18.82 15.14 -1.46
N LYS A 90 -18.15 14.35 -0.61
CA LYS A 90 -18.54 12.95 -0.36
C LYS A 90 -19.97 12.85 0.17
N ALA A 91 -20.32 13.69 1.15
CA ALA A 91 -21.67 13.73 1.72
C ALA A 91 -22.73 14.10 0.67
N ALA A 92 -22.44 15.06 -0.22
CA ALA A 92 -23.33 15.45 -1.30
C ALA A 92 -23.52 14.31 -2.32
N PHE A 93 -22.44 13.61 -2.69
CA PHE A 93 -22.48 12.47 -3.60
C PHE A 93 -23.34 11.33 -3.03
N VAL A 94 -23.05 10.87 -1.79
CA VAL A 94 -23.79 9.76 -1.19
C VAL A 94 -25.27 10.10 -0.99
N ALA A 95 -25.60 11.35 -0.68
CA ALA A 95 -26.98 11.81 -0.60
C ALA A 95 -27.68 11.79 -1.97
N ARG A 96 -27.00 12.22 -3.05
CA ARG A 96 -27.56 12.20 -4.41
C ARG A 96 -27.86 10.78 -4.88
N TYR A 97 -27.01 9.82 -4.53
CA TYR A 97 -27.16 8.41 -4.90
C TYR A 97 -27.93 7.57 -3.88
N ASN A 98 -28.43 8.19 -2.80
CA ASN A 98 -29.11 7.52 -1.69
C ASN A 98 -28.33 6.28 -1.19
N LEU A 99 -27.02 6.45 -1.01
CA LEU A 99 -26.12 5.41 -0.50
C LEU A 99 -26.07 5.51 1.02
N PRO A 100 -26.20 4.39 1.76
CA PRO A 100 -26.16 4.38 3.21
C PRO A 100 -24.70 4.43 3.70
N ILE A 101 -23.93 5.41 3.23
CA ILE A 101 -22.51 5.53 3.55
C ILE A 101 -22.31 6.70 4.50
N GLU A 102 -21.67 6.41 5.63
CA GLU A 102 -21.13 7.43 6.53
C GLU A 102 -19.62 7.53 6.34
N THR A 103 -19.08 8.75 6.45
CA THR A 103 -17.64 8.97 6.40
C THR A 103 -17.19 9.67 7.67
N ARG A 104 -16.13 9.17 8.29
CA ARG A 104 -15.46 9.79 9.43
C ARG A 104 -14.00 10.10 9.11
N GLU A 105 -13.47 11.15 9.72
CA GLU A 105 -12.06 11.58 9.60
C GLU A 105 -11.33 11.27 10.91
N ILE A 106 -10.19 10.59 10.84
CA ILE A 106 -9.20 10.53 11.93
C ILE A 106 -8.00 11.35 11.50
N ARG A 107 -7.65 12.39 12.26
CA ARG A 107 -6.44 13.18 12.03
C ARG A 107 -5.28 12.58 12.79
N ARG A 108 -4.09 12.62 12.18
CA ARG A 108 -2.85 12.05 12.74
C ARG A 108 -3.08 10.60 13.23
N PRO A 109 -3.46 9.70 12.31
CA PRO A 109 -3.73 8.32 12.68
C PRO A 109 -2.48 7.64 13.22
N THR A 110 -2.70 6.62 14.03
CA THR A 110 -1.72 5.63 14.46
C THR A 110 -1.80 4.38 13.59
N VAL A 111 -0.85 3.44 13.76
CA VAL A 111 -0.93 2.14 13.09
C VAL A 111 -2.17 1.38 13.55
N ASP A 112 -2.52 1.47 14.84
CA ASP A 112 -3.72 0.85 15.40
C ASP A 112 -5.00 1.38 14.74
N ASP A 113 -5.08 2.69 14.47
CA ASP A 113 -6.24 3.30 13.78
C ASP A 113 -6.43 2.74 12.36
N LEU A 114 -5.32 2.49 11.65
CA LEU A 114 -5.35 1.88 10.32
C LEU A 114 -5.80 0.42 10.39
N GLU A 115 -5.22 -0.36 11.31
CA GLU A 115 -5.59 -1.76 11.51
C GLU A 115 -7.06 -1.92 11.92
N GLU A 116 -7.57 -1.07 12.82
CA GLU A 116 -8.98 -1.06 13.21
C GLU A 116 -9.90 -0.76 12.03
N ALA A 117 -9.52 0.22 11.19
CA ALA A 117 -10.29 0.58 10.01
C ALA A 117 -10.37 -0.59 9.01
N PHE A 118 -9.24 -1.21 8.69
CA PHE A 118 -9.19 -2.31 7.73
C PHE A 118 -9.85 -3.60 8.26
N SER A 119 -9.68 -3.91 9.55
CA SER A 119 -10.29 -5.11 10.17
C SER A 119 -11.80 -5.02 10.32
N SER A 120 -12.37 -3.81 10.33
CA SER A 120 -13.82 -3.59 10.36
C SER A 120 -14.50 -3.80 9.00
N GLY A 121 -13.72 -4.04 7.93
CA GLY A 121 -14.22 -4.13 6.56
C GLY A 121 -14.60 -2.77 5.96
N ASP A 122 -14.11 -1.69 6.57
CA ASP A 122 -14.40 -0.33 6.13
C ASP A 122 -13.50 0.07 4.96
N ALA A 123 -14.01 0.94 4.09
CA ALA A 123 -13.18 1.49 3.01
C ALA A 123 -12.37 2.68 3.52
N VAL A 124 -11.06 2.69 3.24
CA VAL A 124 -10.11 3.66 3.81
C VAL A 124 -9.48 4.50 2.72
N GLU A 125 -9.41 5.80 2.93
CA GLU A 125 -8.61 6.72 2.12
C GLU A 125 -7.52 7.32 3.02
N ILE A 126 -6.28 7.31 2.55
CA ILE A 126 -5.13 7.76 3.32
C ILE A 126 -4.68 9.10 2.76
N SER A 127 -4.87 10.17 3.53
CA SER A 127 -4.42 11.50 3.19
C SER A 127 -2.98 11.70 3.63
N THR A 128 -2.19 12.28 2.74
CA THR A 128 -0.80 12.60 3.00
C THR A 128 -0.51 14.08 2.77
N THR A 129 0.40 14.61 3.58
CA THR A 129 1.03 15.92 3.37
C THR A 129 2.49 15.72 3.00
N MET A 130 2.90 16.35 1.90
CA MET A 130 4.26 16.24 1.37
C MET A 130 5.09 17.48 1.73
N LEU A 131 6.14 17.27 2.51
CA LEU A 131 7.08 18.28 2.99
C LEU A 131 8.39 18.19 2.20
N ARG A 132 8.88 19.29 1.61
CA ARG A 132 10.17 19.27 0.90
C ARG A 132 11.36 19.23 1.84
N SER A 133 12.37 18.40 1.55
CA SER A 133 13.63 18.26 2.31
C SER A 133 14.29 19.60 2.66
N ARG A 134 14.30 20.54 1.69
CA ARG A 134 15.07 21.79 1.79
C ARG A 134 14.39 22.89 2.61
N SER A 135 13.06 22.85 2.74
CA SER A 135 12.29 23.96 3.34
C SER A 135 11.40 23.53 4.50
N ASN A 136 11.16 22.22 4.66
CA ASN A 136 10.17 21.65 5.57
C ASN A 136 8.80 22.32 5.48
N ARG A 137 8.47 22.91 4.32
CA ARG A 137 7.16 23.50 4.06
C ARG A 137 6.28 22.46 3.40
N ALA A 138 5.04 22.37 3.87
CA ALA A 138 3.98 21.68 3.14
C ALA A 138 3.81 22.35 1.79
N THR A 139 4.05 21.60 0.73
CA THR A 139 3.98 22.11 -0.64
C THR A 139 2.82 21.53 -1.42
N THR A 140 2.36 20.33 -1.06
CA THR A 140 1.23 19.65 -1.70
C THR A 140 0.74 18.51 -0.79
N GLY A 141 -0.39 17.90 -1.15
CA GLY A 141 -0.89 16.66 -0.55
C GLY A 141 -1.17 15.62 -1.62
N HIS A 142 -1.48 14.40 -1.17
CA HIS A 142 -1.84 13.29 -2.03
C HIS A 142 -2.76 12.33 -1.25
N VAL A 143 -3.64 11.63 -1.96
CA VAL A 143 -4.59 10.70 -1.33
C VAL A 143 -4.48 9.35 -2.02
N LEU A 144 -4.36 8.32 -1.19
CA LEU A 144 -4.19 6.92 -1.57
C LEU A 144 -5.46 6.15 -1.22
N THR A 145 -5.78 5.12 -2.01
CA THR A 145 -6.83 4.15 -1.66
C THR A 145 -6.22 3.11 -0.74
N GLY A 146 -6.67 2.99 0.50
CA GLY A 146 -6.18 1.94 1.40
C GLY A 146 -6.74 0.57 1.03
N THR A 147 -5.90 -0.43 0.90
CA THR A 147 -6.29 -1.83 0.63
C THR A 147 -5.93 -2.79 1.76
N GLY A 148 -5.09 -2.37 2.70
CA GLY A 148 -4.80 -3.10 3.93
C GLY A 148 -3.74 -2.42 4.79
N ALA A 149 -3.59 -2.92 6.02
CA ALA A 149 -2.47 -2.62 6.90
C ALA A 149 -1.87 -3.93 7.42
N PHE A 150 -0.58 -3.91 7.70
CA PHE A 150 0.14 -5.06 8.22
C PHE A 150 1.17 -4.65 9.25
N ARG A 151 1.56 -5.61 10.09
CA ARG A 151 2.68 -5.52 11.02
C ARG A 151 3.65 -6.67 10.82
N ASP A 152 4.93 -6.36 10.95
CA ASP A 152 6.00 -7.34 11.15
C ASP A 152 6.77 -6.94 12.41
N GLY A 153 6.36 -7.47 13.56
CA GLY A 153 6.91 -7.10 14.86
C GLY A 153 6.51 -5.68 15.31
N ASP A 154 7.51 -4.84 15.59
CA ASP A 154 7.32 -3.42 15.94
C ASP A 154 7.16 -2.53 14.70
N ASP A 155 7.47 -3.05 13.52
CA ASP A 155 7.35 -2.35 12.24
C ASP A 155 5.97 -2.59 11.61
N GLY A 156 5.44 -1.58 10.92
CA GLY A 156 4.12 -1.64 10.27
C GLY A 156 4.16 -1.10 8.86
N GLY A 157 3.11 -1.38 8.09
CA GLY A 157 2.98 -0.91 6.72
C GLY A 157 1.54 -0.86 6.26
N ILE A 158 1.34 -0.26 5.10
CA ILE A 158 0.06 -0.18 4.41
C ILE A 158 0.21 -0.72 2.99
N SER A 159 -0.84 -1.40 2.52
CA SER A 159 -1.05 -1.63 1.11
C SER A 159 -2.06 -0.61 0.59
N VAL A 160 -1.81 -0.06 -0.58
CA VAL A 160 -2.65 0.96 -1.21
C VAL A 160 -2.76 0.78 -2.71
N HIS A 161 -3.72 1.46 -3.33
CA HIS A 161 -3.64 1.87 -4.72
C HIS A 161 -3.30 3.35 -4.80
N ASP A 162 -2.14 3.67 -5.38
CA ASP A 162 -1.68 5.03 -5.61
C ASP A 162 -2.02 5.50 -7.04
N PRO A 163 -2.89 6.52 -7.21
CA PRO A 163 -3.23 7.02 -8.54
C PRO A 163 -2.07 7.73 -9.28
N ALA A 164 -0.92 7.94 -8.62
CA ALA A 164 0.30 8.48 -9.21
C ALA A 164 1.27 7.38 -9.69
N THR A 165 0.99 6.10 -9.42
CA THR A 165 1.78 4.96 -9.88
C THR A 165 1.02 4.19 -10.98
N PRO A 166 1.74 3.38 -11.78
CA PRO A 166 1.13 2.35 -12.62
C PRO A 166 0.17 1.40 -11.86
N GLU A 167 -0.63 0.65 -12.62
CA GLU A 167 -1.60 -0.29 -12.03
C GLU A 167 -0.92 -1.39 -11.20
N GLY A 168 -1.42 -1.62 -9.98
CA GLY A 168 -1.02 -2.62 -9.00
C GLY A 168 -1.23 -2.12 -7.56
N ALA A 169 -1.00 -3.00 -6.58
CA ALA A 169 -0.98 -2.58 -5.20
C ALA A 169 0.41 -2.05 -4.82
N ASP A 170 0.48 -0.85 -4.25
CA ASP A 170 1.69 -0.29 -3.68
C ASP A 170 1.82 -0.68 -2.20
N ILE A 171 3.04 -0.91 -1.74
CA ILE A 171 3.35 -1.17 -0.34
C ILE A 171 4.20 -0.03 0.21
N TYR A 172 3.74 0.59 1.29
CA TYR A 172 4.51 1.59 2.02
C TYR A 172 4.75 1.18 3.46
N GLU A 173 6.03 1.14 3.85
CA GLU A 173 6.41 1.01 5.25
C GLU A 173 6.01 2.28 6.02
N LEU A 174 5.45 2.07 7.21
CA LEU A 174 5.13 3.11 8.16
C LEU A 174 6.28 3.29 9.13
N SER A 175 6.69 4.54 9.32
CA SER A 175 7.57 4.95 10.40
C SER A 175 6.88 6.00 11.28
N GLN A 176 7.25 6.09 12.56
CA GLN A 176 6.74 7.11 13.46
C GLN A 176 7.81 8.16 13.77
N THR A 177 7.45 9.45 13.72
CA THR A 177 8.33 10.50 14.23
C THR A 177 8.42 10.43 15.76
N GLY A 178 9.59 10.66 16.35
CA GLY A 178 9.72 10.81 17.80
C GLY A 178 9.07 12.09 18.35
N GLY A 179 8.84 12.13 19.67
CA GLY A 179 8.32 13.29 20.42
C GLY A 179 6.88 13.14 20.93
N ASP A 180 6.37 14.19 21.58
CA ASP A 180 5.07 14.15 22.28
C ASP A 180 3.84 14.12 21.34
N ASN A 181 4.04 14.35 20.04
CA ASN A 181 2.98 14.31 19.02
C ASN A 181 3.51 13.63 17.76
N PRO A 182 3.59 12.29 17.75
CA PRO A 182 4.13 11.55 16.62
C PRO A 182 3.22 11.66 15.39
N TYR A 183 3.84 11.65 14.22
CA TYR A 183 3.20 11.47 12.92
C TYR A 183 3.63 10.13 12.34
N LEU A 184 2.71 9.47 11.65
CA LEU A 184 3.08 8.41 10.72
C LEU A 184 3.68 9.00 9.45
N MET A 185 4.73 8.35 8.97
CA MET A 185 5.49 8.69 7.79
C MET A 185 5.57 7.52 6.84
N ILE A 186 5.50 7.79 5.55
CA ILE A 186 5.81 6.83 4.49
C ILE A 186 7.06 7.28 3.74
N ASN A 187 7.87 6.32 3.32
CA ASN A 187 8.93 6.57 2.36
C ASN A 187 8.33 6.59 0.95
N TYR A 188 8.12 7.79 0.40
CA TYR A 188 7.45 7.97 -0.88
C TYR A 188 8.47 8.21 -2.01
N PRO A 189 8.68 7.25 -2.92
CA PRO A 189 9.79 7.27 -3.89
C PRO A 189 9.83 8.49 -4.82
N MET A 190 8.65 9.01 -5.15
CA MET A 190 8.50 10.10 -6.12
C MET A 190 8.65 11.49 -5.50
N TRP A 191 9.02 11.57 -4.21
CA TRP A 191 9.09 12.84 -3.47
C TRP A 191 10.45 13.08 -2.82
N ASP A 192 11.05 14.24 -3.11
CA ASP A 192 12.22 14.75 -2.37
C ASP A 192 11.78 15.40 -1.05
N GLY A 193 11.57 14.55 -0.04
CA GLY A 193 11.31 14.97 1.33
C GLY A 193 10.53 13.97 2.15
N ILE A 194 9.80 14.49 3.13
CA ILE A 194 9.04 13.69 4.09
C ILE A 194 7.58 13.67 3.64
N VAL A 195 6.97 12.49 3.63
CA VAL A 195 5.53 12.34 3.44
C VAL A 195 4.94 11.85 4.76
N ILE A 196 4.06 12.66 5.34
CA ILE A 196 3.33 12.33 6.57
C ILE A 196 1.91 11.93 6.23
N ILE A 197 1.36 10.96 6.95
CA ILE A 197 -0.08 10.69 6.93
C ILE A 197 -0.74 11.70 7.88
N ASP A 198 -1.50 12.64 7.31
CA ASP A 198 -2.13 13.71 8.08
C ASP A 198 -3.56 13.38 8.51
N ALA A 199 -4.25 12.52 7.73
CA ALA A 199 -5.55 11.98 8.09
C ALA A 199 -5.83 10.64 7.39
N ILE A 200 -6.74 9.85 7.96
CA ILE A 200 -7.48 8.82 7.22
C ILE A 200 -8.97 9.15 7.21
N TYR A 201 -9.63 8.81 6.10
CA TYR A 201 -11.08 8.89 5.96
C TYR A 201 -11.64 7.49 5.81
N ILE A 202 -12.56 7.15 6.71
CA ILE A 202 -13.10 5.80 6.84
C ILE A 202 -14.56 5.85 6.43
N GLN A 203 -14.94 5.04 5.44
CA GLN A 203 -16.30 4.95 4.91
C GLN A 203 -16.95 3.64 5.35
N ASN A 204 -18.10 3.77 6.01
CA ASN A 204 -18.87 2.65 6.54
C ASN A 204 -20.18 2.53 5.79
N TRP A 205 -20.56 1.31 5.41
CA TRP A 205 -21.86 1.02 4.82
C TRP A 205 -22.89 0.72 5.91
N ASN A 206 -23.60 1.75 6.36
CA ASN A 206 -24.61 1.69 7.42
C ASN A 206 -26.01 1.39 6.85
N GLN A 207 -26.23 0.19 6.31
CA GLN A 207 -27.57 -0.21 5.89
C GLN A 207 -28.49 -0.32 7.13
N PRO A 208 -29.65 0.37 7.17
CA PRO A 208 -30.63 0.10 8.21
C PRO A 208 -31.09 -1.35 8.10
N ALA A 209 -31.15 -2.08 9.22
CA ALA A 209 -31.64 -3.46 9.24
C ALA A 209 -33.03 -3.51 8.59
N THR A 210 -33.17 -4.25 7.48
CA THR A 210 -34.48 -4.52 6.89
C THR A 210 -35.22 -5.47 7.83
N THR A 211 -36.26 -4.98 8.50
CA THR A 211 -37.25 -5.82 9.16
C THR A 211 -38.11 -6.50 8.11
N ASP A 212 -37.60 -7.54 7.46
CA ASP A 212 -38.41 -8.41 6.63
C ASP A 212 -39.12 -9.44 7.51
N THR A 213 -40.32 -9.06 7.95
CA THR A 213 -41.29 -9.97 8.56
C THR A 213 -42.04 -10.69 7.44
N GLU A 214 -41.82 -12.01 7.35
CA GLU A 214 -42.65 -13.05 6.75
C GLU A 214 -43.19 -12.89 5.31
N LYS A 215 -42.78 -13.82 4.43
CA LYS A 215 -43.75 -14.80 3.92
C LYS A 215 -43.12 -16.12 3.49
N SER A 216 -43.36 -17.14 4.30
CA SER A 216 -43.34 -18.54 3.91
C SER A 216 -44.35 -18.80 2.79
N SER A 217 -43.92 -19.46 1.71
CA SER A 217 -44.76 -20.36 0.92
C SER A 217 -43.86 -21.24 0.08
N GLY A 218 -43.78 -22.52 0.42
CA GLY A 218 -43.05 -23.51 -0.35
C GLY A 218 -43.68 -23.80 -1.72
N ALA A 219 -42.85 -24.31 -2.62
CA ALA A 219 -43.26 -25.20 -3.69
C ALA A 219 -42.06 -26.10 -4.06
N GLN A 220 -42.27 -27.42 -3.94
CA GLN A 220 -41.41 -28.49 -4.44
C GLN A 220 -41.25 -28.41 -5.96
N VAL A 221 -40.05 -28.70 -6.47
CA VAL A 221 -39.80 -29.40 -7.75
C VAL A 221 -38.48 -30.17 -7.54
N GLU A 222 -38.55 -31.46 -7.21
CA GLU A 222 -38.43 -32.62 -8.11
C GLU A 222 -37.00 -32.82 -8.63
N ALA A 223 -36.40 -33.92 -8.15
CA ALA A 223 -35.02 -34.32 -8.37
C ALA A 223 -34.94 -35.32 -9.53
N GLU A 224 -33.92 -35.17 -10.39
CA GLU A 224 -33.34 -36.21 -11.25
C GLU A 224 -31.92 -35.75 -11.72
N PRO A 225 -31.01 -36.63 -12.18
CA PRO A 225 -30.13 -37.44 -11.33
C PRO A 225 -28.64 -37.14 -11.57
N SER A 226 -27.79 -37.65 -10.68
CA SER A 226 -26.33 -37.64 -10.80
C SER A 226 -25.81 -38.38 -12.03
N THR A 227 -24.88 -37.76 -12.75
CA THR A 227 -23.90 -38.45 -13.61
C THR A 227 -22.49 -38.07 -13.17
N THR A 228 -21.80 -39.05 -12.59
CA THR A 228 -20.38 -39.04 -12.27
C THR A 228 -19.58 -39.24 -13.56
N THR A 229 -18.72 -38.29 -13.95
CA THR A 229 -17.60 -38.58 -14.86
C THR A 229 -16.40 -37.68 -14.59
N GLY A 230 -15.27 -38.29 -14.22
CA GLY A 230 -13.93 -37.83 -14.61
C GLY A 230 -13.26 -36.78 -13.72
N GLN A 231 -12.44 -37.24 -12.78
CA GLN A 231 -11.27 -36.48 -12.30
C GLN A 231 -10.42 -36.05 -13.49
N ASN A 232 -10.28 -34.74 -13.70
CA ASN A 232 -9.16 -34.17 -14.45
C ASN A 232 -8.24 -33.53 -13.41
N ILE A 233 -7.19 -34.26 -13.05
CA ILE A 233 -6.08 -33.73 -12.28
C ILE A 233 -5.31 -32.85 -13.26
N SER A 234 -5.52 -31.53 -13.20
CA SER A 234 -4.66 -30.57 -13.89
C SER A 234 -3.40 -30.43 -13.05
N THR A 235 -2.35 -31.16 -13.41
CA THR A 235 -0.99 -30.90 -12.94
C THR A 235 -0.48 -29.66 -13.68
N THR A 236 -0.71 -28.48 -13.12
CA THR A 236 0.08 -27.31 -13.47
C THR A 236 1.51 -27.58 -12.99
N PRO A 237 2.54 -27.57 -13.86
CA PRO A 237 3.90 -27.77 -13.42
C PRO A 237 4.31 -26.58 -12.54
N GLU A 238 4.81 -26.89 -11.36
CA GLU A 238 5.60 -25.99 -10.52
C GLU A 238 6.77 -25.46 -11.38
N PRO A 239 6.99 -24.14 -11.46
CA PRO A 239 8.04 -23.60 -12.32
C PRO A 239 9.41 -24.10 -11.84
N GLU A 240 10.13 -24.78 -12.73
CA GLU A 240 11.49 -25.24 -12.48
C GLU A 240 12.38 -24.04 -12.12
N SER A 241 13.06 -24.13 -10.97
CA SER A 241 14.01 -23.11 -10.51
C SER A 241 15.14 -22.94 -11.55
N VAL A 242 15.12 -21.83 -12.28
CA VAL A 242 16.20 -21.49 -13.21
C VAL A 242 17.43 -21.12 -12.39
N TYR A 243 18.45 -21.98 -12.42
CA TYR A 243 19.76 -21.72 -11.81
C TYR A 243 20.40 -20.49 -12.46
N ASN A 244 20.46 -19.37 -11.74
CA ASN A 244 21.23 -18.18 -12.14
C ASN A 244 22.48 -18.04 -11.24
N PRO A 245 23.71 -18.21 -11.75
CA PRO A 245 24.93 -18.11 -10.96
C PRO A 245 25.38 -16.68 -10.60
N ASP A 246 24.63 -15.65 -11.03
CA ASP A 246 25.04 -14.24 -10.94
C ASP A 246 24.37 -13.45 -9.81
N TYR A 247 23.84 -14.11 -8.78
CA TYR A 247 23.29 -13.41 -7.62
C TYR A 247 24.40 -12.64 -6.88
N ASN A 248 24.14 -11.37 -6.58
CA ASN A 248 25.07 -10.53 -5.83
C ASN A 248 24.32 -9.70 -4.77
N ILE A 249 25.01 -9.35 -3.69
CA ILE A 249 24.52 -8.39 -2.70
C ILE A 249 25.58 -7.34 -2.42
N GLU A 250 25.17 -6.08 -2.43
CA GLU A 250 26.00 -4.94 -2.04
C GLU A 250 25.33 -4.19 -0.89
N ALA A 251 26.13 -3.59 -0.01
CA ALA A 251 25.65 -2.77 1.09
C ALA A 251 26.50 -1.50 1.24
N THR A 252 25.84 -0.39 1.57
CA THR A 252 26.46 0.92 1.82
C THR A 252 25.70 1.65 2.91
N PHE A 253 26.17 2.82 3.32
CA PHE A 253 25.49 3.64 4.34
C PHE A 253 25.59 5.13 4.04
N ALA A 254 24.66 5.91 4.62
CA ALA A 254 24.75 7.35 4.67
C ALA A 254 24.34 7.89 6.05
N HIS A 255 25.05 8.93 6.51
CA HIS A 255 24.55 9.72 7.63
C HIS A 255 23.48 10.68 7.12
N VAL A 256 22.22 10.39 7.41
CA VAL A 256 21.10 11.26 7.04
C VAL A 256 20.98 12.42 8.03
N LYS A 257 21.15 12.14 9.34
CA LYS A 257 21.24 13.16 10.38
C LYS A 257 22.40 12.83 11.33
N PRO A 258 23.62 13.37 11.07
CA PRO A 258 24.81 13.04 11.84
C PRO A 258 24.60 13.23 13.35
N GLY A 259 24.86 12.18 14.13
CA GLY A 259 24.67 12.16 15.58
C GLY A 259 23.27 11.77 16.06
N GLU A 260 22.30 11.61 15.15
CA GLU A 260 20.96 11.09 15.48
C GLU A 260 20.70 9.74 14.82
N TYR A 261 20.88 9.63 13.50
CA TYR A 261 20.75 8.35 12.80
C TYR A 261 21.51 8.32 11.46
N SER A 262 21.80 7.09 11.03
CA SER A 262 22.29 6.76 9.70
C SER A 262 21.33 5.79 9.04
N GLU A 263 21.44 5.65 7.72
CA GLU A 263 20.74 4.62 6.97
C GLU A 263 21.75 3.66 6.35
N ILE A 264 21.43 2.36 6.36
CA ILE A 264 22.13 1.34 5.60
C ILE A 264 21.27 1.00 4.38
N TYR A 265 21.87 0.97 3.22
CA TYR A 265 21.25 0.58 1.96
C TYR A 265 21.83 -0.75 1.51
N SER A 266 21.00 -1.67 1.04
CA SER A 266 21.46 -2.86 0.33
C SER A 266 20.82 -2.99 -1.05
N VAL A 267 21.54 -3.66 -1.94
CA VAL A 267 21.09 -3.98 -3.29
C VAL A 267 21.37 -5.44 -3.56
N VAL A 268 20.33 -6.22 -3.88
CA VAL A 268 20.46 -7.60 -4.36
C VAL A 268 20.20 -7.61 -5.86
N THR A 269 21.10 -8.17 -6.65
CA THR A 269 20.99 -8.25 -8.12
C THR A 269 21.07 -9.69 -8.61
N GLY A 270 20.69 -9.92 -9.87
CA GLY A 270 20.71 -11.24 -10.52
C GLY A 270 19.42 -12.05 -10.30
N LEU A 271 18.38 -11.43 -9.73
CA LEU A 271 17.06 -12.01 -9.48
C LEU A 271 16.24 -12.08 -10.77
N GLN A 272 15.27 -12.99 -10.85
CA GLN A 272 14.23 -12.91 -11.89
C GLN A 272 13.27 -11.74 -11.55
N PRO A 273 12.74 -11.00 -12.53
CA PRO A 273 11.68 -10.04 -12.26
C PRO A 273 10.50 -10.67 -11.53
N GLY A 274 9.98 -10.00 -10.50
CA GLY A 274 8.92 -10.50 -9.63
C GLY A 274 9.39 -11.51 -8.56
N GLN A 275 10.68 -11.83 -8.50
CA GLN A 275 11.23 -12.78 -7.53
C GLN A 275 11.34 -12.14 -6.15
N GLU A 276 10.76 -12.79 -5.14
CA GLU A 276 10.85 -12.37 -3.75
C GLU A 276 12.22 -12.72 -3.17
N VAL A 277 12.73 -11.83 -2.30
CA VAL A 277 13.96 -12.06 -1.55
C VAL A 277 13.81 -11.52 -0.12
N GLU A 278 14.30 -12.31 0.83
CA GLU A 278 14.42 -11.92 2.23
C GLU A 278 15.86 -11.44 2.48
N VAL A 279 15.99 -10.29 3.14
CA VAL A 279 17.28 -9.71 3.50
C VAL A 279 17.31 -9.34 4.97
N TRP A 280 18.35 -9.76 5.68
CA TRP A 280 18.55 -9.50 7.09
C TRP A 280 19.71 -8.54 7.29
N LEU A 281 19.52 -7.57 8.19
CA LEU A 281 20.58 -6.73 8.71
C LEU A 281 20.90 -7.16 10.14
N TYR A 282 22.09 -7.70 10.36
CA TYR A 282 22.61 -8.00 11.69
C TYR A 282 23.53 -6.87 12.14
N ASP A 283 23.33 -6.42 13.37
CA ASP A 283 24.33 -5.65 14.10
C ASP A 283 25.24 -6.63 14.90
N GLN A 284 26.01 -6.14 15.87
CA GLN A 284 26.80 -7.05 16.73
C GLN A 284 25.94 -7.90 17.68
N SER A 285 24.64 -7.65 17.77
CA SER A 285 23.68 -8.51 18.44
C SER A 285 23.14 -9.54 17.45
N SER A 286 22.88 -10.75 17.94
CA SER A 286 22.46 -11.88 17.09
C SER A 286 21.02 -11.77 16.56
N GLN A 287 20.35 -10.62 16.76
CA GLN A 287 18.99 -10.37 16.29
C GLN A 287 19.03 -9.56 15.00
N GLY A 288 18.78 -10.24 13.86
CA GLY A 288 18.73 -9.61 12.55
C GLY A 288 17.42 -8.86 12.32
N LYS A 289 17.51 -7.64 11.79
CA LYS A 289 16.36 -6.89 11.26
C LYS A 289 16.07 -7.34 9.83
N LYS A 290 14.99 -8.06 9.63
CA LYS A 290 14.59 -8.58 8.33
C LYS A 290 13.87 -7.50 7.51
N LYS A 291 14.04 -7.54 6.20
CA LYS A 291 13.23 -6.83 5.20
C LYS A 291 12.91 -7.77 4.04
N TYR A 292 11.76 -7.52 3.45
CA TYR A 292 11.29 -8.19 2.25
C TYR A 292 11.43 -7.26 1.05
N GLY A 293 11.69 -7.82 -0.11
CA GLY A 293 11.62 -7.08 -1.36
C GLY A 293 11.38 -7.99 -2.56
N VAL A 294 10.75 -7.41 -3.58
CA VAL A 294 10.42 -8.09 -4.84
C VAL A 294 11.29 -7.49 -5.94
N ALA A 295 11.93 -8.35 -6.72
CA ALA A 295 12.84 -7.93 -7.78
C ALA A 295 12.11 -7.18 -8.90
N ASP A 296 12.68 -6.05 -9.29
CA ASP A 296 12.15 -5.23 -10.37
C ASP A 296 12.34 -5.88 -11.76
N ALA A 297 11.92 -5.17 -12.81
CA ALA A 297 12.10 -5.62 -14.20
C ALA A 297 13.57 -5.89 -14.60
N ASN A 298 14.54 -5.39 -13.83
CA ASN A 298 15.97 -5.60 -14.04
C ASN A 298 16.55 -6.69 -13.12
N GLY A 299 15.73 -7.39 -12.34
CA GLY A 299 16.20 -8.41 -11.42
C GLY A 299 16.91 -7.84 -10.20
N THR A 300 16.53 -6.65 -9.76
CA THR A 300 17.18 -5.91 -8.66
C THR A 300 16.20 -5.61 -7.54
N VAL A 301 16.64 -5.75 -6.28
CA VAL A 301 15.91 -5.37 -5.07
C VAL A 301 16.76 -4.42 -4.24
N HIS A 302 16.14 -3.36 -3.72
CA HIS A 302 16.78 -2.38 -2.83
C HIS A 302 16.15 -2.42 -1.44
N HIS A 303 16.96 -2.30 -0.40
CA HIS A 303 16.47 -2.21 0.99
C HIS A 303 17.16 -1.06 1.71
N THR A 304 16.47 -0.45 2.67
CA THR A 304 17.01 0.62 3.51
C THR A 304 16.65 0.36 4.97
N TRP A 305 17.62 0.43 5.88
CA TRP A 305 17.39 0.36 7.33
C TRP A 305 17.83 1.64 8.00
N THR A 306 17.03 2.13 8.95
CA THR A 306 17.47 3.18 9.87
C THR A 306 18.23 2.57 11.04
N ILE A 307 19.40 3.14 11.34
CA ILE A 307 20.26 2.74 12.45
C ILE A 307 20.61 3.94 13.33
N TYR A 308 20.65 3.72 14.63
CA TYR A 308 20.92 4.75 15.64
C TYR A 308 22.28 4.59 16.32
N SER A 309 23.05 3.56 15.93
CA SER A 309 24.36 3.29 16.49
C SER A 309 25.39 3.04 15.41
N TYR A 310 26.62 3.47 15.66
CA TYR A 310 27.76 3.20 14.79
C TYR A 310 28.30 1.81 15.06
N GLY A 311 28.86 1.18 14.04
CA GLY A 311 29.33 -0.20 14.14
C GLY A 311 29.43 -0.89 12.78
N THR A 312 29.86 -2.14 12.83
CA THR A 312 29.83 -3.02 11.66
C THR A 312 28.51 -3.75 11.63
N TYR A 313 27.86 -3.71 10.48
CA TYR A 313 26.64 -4.43 10.20
C TYR A 313 26.88 -5.44 9.07
N GLU A 314 26.17 -6.56 9.15
CA GLU A 314 26.19 -7.62 8.16
C GLU A 314 24.81 -7.73 7.52
N VAL A 315 24.76 -7.56 6.20
CA VAL A 315 23.56 -7.75 5.40
C VAL A 315 23.63 -9.14 4.78
N THR A 316 22.66 -10.00 5.07
CA THR A 316 22.56 -11.32 4.43
C THR A 316 21.28 -11.42 3.63
N ALA A 317 21.29 -12.16 2.54
CA ALA A 317 20.08 -12.49 1.78
C ALA A 317 20.08 -13.96 1.44
N GLN A 318 18.89 -14.57 1.37
CA GLN A 318 18.73 -15.94 0.92
C GLN A 318 18.09 -15.91 -0.47
N ALA A 319 18.86 -16.30 -1.48
CA ALA A 319 18.35 -16.49 -2.81
C ALA A 319 17.46 -17.76 -2.87
N PRO A 320 16.47 -17.83 -3.77
CA PRO A 320 15.54 -18.96 -3.86
C PRO A 320 16.17 -20.33 -4.14
N ASN A 321 17.38 -20.36 -4.68
CA ASN A 321 18.16 -21.59 -4.86
C ASN A 321 18.90 -22.03 -3.57
N GLY A 322 18.66 -21.37 -2.44
CA GLY A 322 19.31 -21.62 -1.16
C GLY A 322 20.70 -21.02 -1.01
N VAL A 323 21.17 -20.22 -1.98
CA VAL A 323 22.45 -19.50 -1.85
C VAL A 323 22.30 -18.36 -0.84
N VAL A 324 23.22 -18.29 0.11
CA VAL A 324 23.32 -17.18 1.05
C VAL A 324 24.30 -16.15 0.49
N LEU A 325 23.82 -14.91 0.35
CA LEU A 325 24.61 -13.75 -0.06
C LEU A 325 24.94 -12.93 1.19
N GLU A 326 26.15 -12.37 1.28
CA GLU A 326 26.58 -11.60 2.44
C GLU A 326 27.33 -10.33 2.01
N ALA A 327 26.99 -9.20 2.63
CA ALA A 327 27.72 -7.94 2.51
C ALA A 327 27.97 -7.33 3.89
N LYS A 328 29.12 -6.68 4.08
CA LYS A 328 29.49 -6.02 5.35
C LYS A 328 29.65 -4.54 5.14
N VAL A 329 29.06 -3.76 6.06
CA VAL A 329 29.14 -2.30 6.04
C VAL A 329 29.64 -1.79 7.39
N ALA A 330 30.69 -0.97 7.37
CA ALA A 330 31.25 -0.34 8.56
C ALA A 330 30.79 1.12 8.63
N VAL A 331 29.89 1.41 9.57
CA VAL A 331 29.32 2.74 9.80
C VAL A 331 30.16 3.44 10.86
N ASN A 332 30.91 4.47 10.46
CA ASN A 332 31.84 5.23 11.31
C ASN A 332 31.50 6.71 11.30
#